data_AF-A0A132C3G7-F1
#
_entry.id   AF-A0A132C3G7-F1
#
_cell.length_a   1.000
_cell.length_b   1.000
_cell.length_c   1.000
_cell.angle_alpha   90.00
_cell.angle_beta   90.00
_cell.angle_gamma   90.00
#
_symmetry.space_group_name_H-M   'P 1'
#
loop_
_entity.id
_entity.type
_entity.pdbx_description
1 polymer ?
#
loop_
_entity_poly.entity_id
_entity_poly.type
_entity_poly.pdbx_seq_one_letter_code
_entity_poly.pdbx_strand_id
1 'polypeptide(L)'
;MLTEIWSARGCDKPVHFMPMAGFFQGGGISSNKKDAIAVVGNLGALPAVGAKAANSLQDLVAANCPDGTSEAQISDIVSRVTSETFKGNVAKDVLAALSLPATSLLDPTILRLATAVDRMLRLISRYSKVNSLRGLPVDLYGTGWKEAFPDHEGFTFCGQVAHPEVVNVLGRYKATLNFDPGFEDGQHDRVLSALAQGTHVITNENRFPSEIPSAAEGIHTFPYAAVDICEAAENALLRARGEDLELDSKDLILRHGWIERFYELTKRINEIEPASAN
;
A
#
# COMPACT_ATOMS: atom_id res chain seq x y z
N MET A 1 -8.36 9.09 -13.27
CA MET A 1 -8.32 8.30 -14.53
C MET A 1 -9.55 7.44 -14.77
N LEU A 2 -9.80 6.31 -14.06
CA LEU A 2 -11.01 5.50 -14.30
C LEU A 2 -12.30 6.27 -13.99
N THR A 3 -12.34 7.02 -12.88
CA THR A 3 -13.48 7.87 -12.50
C THR A 3 -13.74 8.98 -13.51
N GLU A 4 -12.69 9.58 -14.09
CA GLU A 4 -12.81 10.62 -15.13
C GLU A 4 -13.26 10.05 -16.48
N ILE A 5 -12.77 8.86 -16.85
CA ILE A 5 -13.26 8.12 -18.03
C ILE A 5 -14.74 7.75 -17.87
N TRP A 6 -15.17 7.45 -16.64
CA TRP A 6 -16.56 7.11 -16.31
C TRP A 6 -17.50 8.32 -16.31
N SER A 7 -17.08 9.44 -15.73
CA SER A 7 -17.84 10.70 -15.77
C SER A 7 -18.00 11.20 -17.22
N ALA A 8 -16.99 11.01 -18.08
CA ALA A 8 -17.07 11.35 -19.50
C ALA A 8 -18.12 10.51 -20.28
N ARG A 9 -18.59 9.39 -19.73
CA ARG A 9 -19.65 8.54 -20.31
C ARG A 9 -21.05 8.77 -19.71
N GLY A 10 -21.24 9.83 -18.93
CA GLY A 10 -22.56 10.17 -18.36
C GLY A 10 -23.00 9.26 -17.20
N CYS A 11 -22.05 8.59 -16.53
CA CYS A 11 -22.35 7.81 -15.34
C CYS A 11 -22.18 8.68 -14.09
N ASP A 12 -23.28 9.04 -13.43
CA ASP A 12 -23.29 9.87 -12.21
C ASP A 12 -22.79 9.13 -10.97
N LYS A 13 -22.55 7.81 -11.06
CA LYS A 13 -22.04 7.00 -9.95
C LYS A 13 -20.54 6.75 -10.14
N PRO A 14 -19.67 7.20 -9.23
CA PRO A 14 -18.26 6.89 -9.31
C PRO A 14 -18.06 5.38 -9.21
N VAL A 15 -17.44 4.78 -10.24
CA VAL A 15 -17.03 3.38 -10.17
C VAL A 15 -15.70 3.30 -9.44
N HIS A 16 -15.81 3.02 -8.15
CA HIS A 16 -14.68 2.59 -7.33
C HIS A 16 -14.41 1.13 -7.70
N PHE A 17 -13.42 0.92 -8.56
CA PHE A 17 -12.90 -0.41 -8.89
C PHE A 17 -11.55 -0.56 -8.22
N MET A 18 -11.48 -1.47 -7.26
CA MET A 18 -10.22 -1.88 -6.66
C MET A 18 -9.64 -3.01 -7.54
N PRO A 19 -8.55 -2.77 -8.30
CA PRO A 19 -7.85 -3.87 -8.92
C PRO A 19 -7.27 -4.73 -7.80
N MET A 20 -7.20 -6.03 -8.01
CA MET A 20 -6.49 -7.04 -7.21
C MET A 20 -7.31 -7.81 -6.16
N ALA A 21 -7.06 -9.12 -6.17
CA ALA A 21 -7.52 -10.13 -5.22
C ALA A 21 -6.32 -10.90 -4.65
N GLY A 22 -6.47 -11.45 -3.45
CA GLY A 22 -5.48 -12.32 -2.79
C GLY A 22 -5.03 -13.51 -3.65
N PHE A 23 -3.78 -13.94 -3.45
CA PHE A 23 -3.30 -15.21 -3.98
C PHE A 23 -3.57 -16.30 -2.95
N PHE A 24 -4.51 -17.20 -3.23
CA PHE A 24 -5.01 -18.13 -2.22
C PHE A 24 -4.47 -19.55 -2.47
N GLN A 25 -3.21 -19.78 -2.07
CA GLN A 25 -2.78 -21.10 -1.65
C GLN A 25 -2.96 -21.15 -0.12
N GLY A 26 -4.15 -21.53 0.33
CA GLY A 26 -4.46 -21.60 1.75
C GLY A 26 -3.85 -22.85 2.37
N GLY A 27 -2.78 -22.68 3.14
CA GLY A 27 -2.53 -23.55 4.29
C GLY A 27 -3.67 -23.37 5.31
N GLY A 28 -3.94 -24.40 6.13
CA GLY A 28 -4.89 -24.26 7.23
C GLY A 28 -4.45 -23.17 8.21
N ILE A 29 -5.42 -22.50 8.85
CA ILE A 29 -5.15 -21.48 9.88
C ILE A 29 -4.34 -22.14 11.00
N SER A 30 -3.15 -21.61 11.27
CA SER A 30 -2.33 -22.07 12.40
C SER A 30 -2.90 -21.53 13.71
N SER A 31 -3.14 -22.41 14.67
CA SER A 31 -3.53 -22.04 16.04
C SER A 31 -2.35 -21.58 16.90
N ASN A 32 -1.10 -21.82 16.46
CA ASN A 32 0.10 -21.39 17.19
C ASN A 32 0.89 -20.39 16.37
N LYS A 33 0.48 -19.11 16.49
CA LYS A 33 1.11 -18.00 15.77
C LYS A 33 2.21 -17.36 16.60
N LYS A 34 3.32 -17.01 15.93
CA LYS A 34 4.42 -16.26 16.51
C LYS A 34 3.92 -14.88 16.97
N ASP A 35 4.22 -14.55 18.21
CA ASP A 35 3.92 -13.25 18.82
C ASP A 35 4.93 -12.19 18.34
N ALA A 36 4.81 -11.83 17.07
CA ALA A 36 5.63 -10.85 16.39
C ALA A 36 4.87 -10.25 15.20
N ILE A 37 5.40 -9.15 14.69
CA ILE A 37 4.92 -8.49 13.47
C ILE A 37 5.76 -8.97 12.30
N ALA A 38 5.14 -9.56 11.28
CA ALA A 38 5.80 -9.81 10.01
C ALA A 38 5.79 -8.56 9.14
N VAL A 39 6.93 -8.26 8.51
CA VAL A 39 7.05 -7.22 7.49
C VAL A 39 7.62 -7.87 6.24
N VAL A 40 6.84 -7.90 5.16
CA VAL A 40 7.25 -8.53 3.91
C VAL A 40 7.38 -7.49 2.81
N GLY A 41 8.61 -7.32 2.31
CA GLY A 41 8.90 -6.46 1.18
C GLY A 41 10.31 -5.91 1.26
N ASN A 42 10.85 -5.47 0.14
CA ASN A 42 12.15 -4.81 0.15
C ASN A 42 12.00 -3.39 0.70
N LEU A 43 12.93 -2.95 1.55
CA LEU A 43 13.06 -1.53 1.88
C LEU A 43 13.23 -0.70 0.59
N GLY A 44 13.91 -1.30 -0.38
CA GLY A 44 14.35 -0.67 -1.61
C GLY A 44 15.80 -0.24 -1.46
N ALA A 45 16.55 -0.26 -2.56
CA ALA A 45 17.83 0.42 -2.56
C ALA A 45 17.54 1.93 -2.51
N LEU A 46 18.16 2.64 -1.56
CA LEU A 46 18.57 4.01 -1.82
C LEU A 46 19.23 3.97 -3.21
N PRO A 47 18.95 4.90 -4.15
CA PRO A 47 19.77 4.96 -5.34
C PRO A 47 21.22 4.88 -4.87
N ALA A 48 21.99 3.92 -5.39
CA ALA A 48 23.40 3.81 -5.09
C ALA A 48 23.96 5.22 -5.11
N VAL A 49 24.78 5.57 -4.12
CA VAL A 49 25.64 6.75 -4.20
C VAL A 49 26.32 6.68 -5.59
N GLY A 50 25.80 7.38 -6.61
CA GLY A 50 26.03 6.94 -7.99
C GLY A 50 25.08 7.41 -9.12
N ALA A 51 23.91 7.98 -8.82
CA ALA A 51 23.46 9.17 -9.55
C ALA A 51 23.66 10.30 -8.55
N LYS A 52 24.39 11.37 -8.88
CA LYS A 52 24.77 12.45 -7.94
C LYS A 52 23.67 12.63 -6.89
N ALA A 53 23.99 12.22 -5.66
CA ALA A 53 23.04 12.02 -4.59
C ALA A 53 22.12 13.25 -4.52
N ALA A 54 20.84 13.07 -4.83
CA ALA A 54 19.85 14.00 -4.37
C ALA A 54 19.97 13.97 -2.84
N ASN A 55 20.50 15.04 -2.24
CA ASN A 55 20.68 15.13 -0.79
C ASN A 55 19.32 15.30 -0.09
N SER A 56 18.28 15.57 -0.88
CA SER A 56 16.92 15.84 -0.45
C SER A 56 15.90 15.41 -1.53
N LEU A 57 14.63 15.32 -1.14
CA LEU A 57 13.53 15.12 -2.09
C LEU A 57 13.45 16.27 -3.11
N GLN A 58 13.78 17.49 -2.68
CA GLN A 58 13.84 18.68 -3.54
C GLN A 58 14.81 18.48 -4.70
N ASP A 59 16.03 18.01 -4.42
CA ASP A 59 17.05 17.77 -5.46
C ASP A 59 16.58 16.69 -6.44
N LEU A 60 15.90 15.65 -5.95
CA LEU A 60 15.37 14.58 -6.80
C LEU A 60 14.26 15.10 -7.72
N VAL A 61 13.33 15.91 -7.19
CA VAL A 61 12.26 16.51 -7.99
C VAL A 61 12.89 17.42 -9.05
N ALA A 62 13.79 18.33 -8.64
CA ALA A 62 14.46 19.26 -9.56
C ALA A 62 15.21 18.53 -10.69
N ALA A 63 15.87 17.41 -10.39
CA ALA A 63 16.62 16.63 -11.37
C ALA A 63 15.75 15.83 -12.36
N ASN A 64 14.47 15.61 -12.05
CA ASN A 64 13.57 14.82 -12.90
C ASN A 64 12.44 15.65 -13.54
N CYS A 65 12.29 16.92 -13.16
CA CYS A 65 11.30 17.81 -13.74
C CYS A 65 11.60 18.12 -15.22
N PRO A 66 10.56 18.35 -16.05
CA PRO A 66 10.74 18.84 -17.42
C PRO A 66 11.49 20.17 -17.48
N ASP A 67 12.17 20.41 -18.60
CA ASP A 67 12.82 21.69 -18.86
C ASP A 67 11.82 22.85 -18.76
N GLY A 68 12.23 23.92 -18.09
CA GLY A 68 11.39 25.10 -17.86
C GLY A 68 10.45 25.01 -16.64
N THR A 69 10.51 23.92 -15.86
CA THR A 69 9.79 23.85 -14.58
C THR A 69 10.38 24.86 -13.59
N SER A 70 9.52 25.72 -13.03
CA SER A 70 9.95 26.76 -12.08
C SER A 70 10.28 26.20 -10.69
N GLU A 71 11.11 26.90 -9.93
CA GLU A 71 11.39 26.54 -8.52
C GLU A 71 10.12 26.49 -7.66
N ALA A 72 9.14 27.35 -7.95
CA ALA A 72 7.85 27.36 -7.26
C ALA A 72 7.07 26.05 -7.49
N GLN A 73 7.07 25.52 -8.72
CA GLN A 73 6.43 24.24 -9.03
C GLN A 73 7.16 23.06 -8.38
N ILE A 74 8.50 23.08 -8.36
CA ILE A 74 9.30 22.05 -7.68
C ILE A 74 8.95 22.05 -6.17
N SER A 75 8.91 23.24 -5.56
CA SER A 75 8.53 23.39 -4.15
C SER A 75 7.09 22.94 -3.88
N ASP A 76 6.14 23.23 -4.78
CA ASP A 76 4.75 22.78 -4.66
C ASP A 76 4.64 21.25 -4.72
N ILE A 77 5.37 20.58 -5.63
CA ILE A 77 5.43 19.11 -5.67
C ILE A 77 5.89 18.58 -4.32
N VAL A 78 7.02 19.07 -3.80
CA VAL A 78 7.58 18.61 -2.52
C VAL A 78 6.58 18.85 -1.39
N SER A 79 6.04 20.06 -1.26
CA SER A 79 5.10 20.42 -0.21
C SER A 79 3.85 19.54 -0.22
N ARG A 80 3.32 19.19 -1.40
CA ARG A 80 2.13 18.32 -1.51
C ARG A 80 2.42 16.91 -1.02
N VAL A 81 3.51 16.32 -1.50
CA VAL A 81 3.80 14.91 -1.24
C VAL A 81 4.42 14.65 0.14
N THR A 82 4.91 15.69 0.82
CA THR A 82 5.35 15.62 2.21
C THR A 82 4.32 16.15 3.20
N SER A 83 3.15 16.59 2.72
CA SER A 83 2.06 17.08 3.58
C SER A 83 1.54 15.96 4.51
N GLU A 84 1.15 16.32 5.72
CA GLU A 84 0.44 15.42 6.64
C GLU A 84 -0.91 14.94 6.06
N THR A 85 -1.48 15.71 5.14
CA THR A 85 -2.73 15.36 4.46
C THR A 85 -2.54 14.52 3.21
N PHE A 86 -1.30 14.20 2.83
CA PHE A 86 -0.99 13.42 1.63
C PHE A 86 -1.62 12.03 1.69
N LYS A 87 -2.29 11.63 0.60
CA LYS A 87 -3.06 10.37 0.51
C LYS A 87 -2.35 9.26 -0.29
N GLY A 88 -1.11 9.50 -0.72
CA GLY A 88 -0.26 8.48 -1.37
C GLY A 88 -0.20 8.53 -2.89
N ASN A 89 -1.09 9.25 -3.56
CA ASN A 89 -1.12 9.32 -5.02
C ASN A 89 -0.17 10.38 -5.58
N VAL A 90 1.13 10.04 -5.64
CA VAL A 90 2.18 10.93 -6.15
C VAL A 90 1.91 11.44 -7.56
N ALA A 91 1.42 10.58 -8.45
CA ALA A 91 1.15 10.96 -9.83
C ALA A 91 0.12 12.09 -9.92
N LYS A 92 -0.95 12.00 -9.12
CA LYS A 92 -1.99 13.03 -9.02
C LYS A 92 -1.44 14.36 -8.51
N ASP A 93 -0.63 14.33 -7.45
CA ASP A 93 -0.06 15.56 -6.87
C ASP A 93 1.01 16.21 -7.76
N VAL A 94 1.83 15.41 -8.45
CA VAL A 94 2.80 15.91 -9.44
C VAL A 94 2.08 16.60 -10.60
N LEU A 95 1.05 15.96 -11.16
CA LEU A 95 0.26 16.57 -12.24
C LEU A 95 -0.43 17.86 -11.79
N ALA A 96 -1.01 17.87 -10.59
CA ALA A 96 -1.67 19.06 -10.04
C ALA A 96 -0.69 20.24 -9.87
N ALA A 97 0.49 19.99 -9.31
CA ALA A 97 1.52 21.02 -9.14
C ALA A 97 2.05 21.57 -10.48
N LEU A 98 2.10 20.72 -11.51
CA LEU A 98 2.48 21.14 -12.85
C LEU A 98 1.32 21.67 -13.69
N SER A 99 0.09 21.69 -13.16
CA SER A 99 -1.13 22.06 -13.89
C SER A 99 -1.34 21.26 -15.17
N LEU A 100 -1.04 19.96 -15.12
CA LEU A 100 -1.11 19.03 -16.25
C LEU A 100 -2.34 18.12 -16.16
N PRO A 101 -2.97 17.77 -17.30
CA PRO A 101 -4.03 16.76 -17.34
C PRO A 101 -3.49 15.35 -17.11
N ALA A 102 -4.35 14.42 -16.68
CA ALA A 102 -4.00 13.02 -16.41
C ALA A 102 -3.30 12.30 -17.58
N THR A 103 -3.65 12.66 -18.83
CA THR A 103 -3.02 12.11 -20.04
C THR A 103 -1.53 12.42 -20.15
N SER A 104 -1.03 13.43 -19.43
CA SER A 104 0.39 13.77 -19.40
C SER A 104 1.25 12.69 -18.75
N LEU A 105 0.68 11.74 -18.00
CA LEU A 105 1.41 10.56 -17.52
C LEU A 105 1.87 9.62 -18.64
N LEU A 106 1.33 9.77 -19.86
CA LEU A 106 1.83 9.07 -21.04
C LEU A 106 3.16 9.66 -21.54
N ASP A 107 3.51 10.88 -21.12
CA ASP A 107 4.82 11.46 -21.40
C ASP A 107 5.90 10.78 -20.54
N PRO A 108 6.97 10.24 -21.14
CA PRO A 108 8.03 9.54 -20.41
C PRO A 108 8.74 10.40 -19.36
N THR A 109 8.81 11.73 -19.53
CA THR A 109 9.46 12.62 -18.55
C THR A 109 8.60 12.78 -17.32
N ILE A 110 7.30 13.03 -17.50
CA ILE A 110 6.34 13.11 -16.38
C ILE A 110 6.25 11.77 -15.66
N LEU A 111 6.20 10.66 -16.39
CA LEU A 111 6.17 9.33 -15.79
C LEU A 111 7.43 9.03 -14.98
N ARG A 112 8.61 9.41 -15.50
CA ARG A 112 9.89 9.27 -14.77
C ARG A 112 9.90 10.10 -13.49
N LEU A 113 9.46 11.36 -13.55
CA LEU A 113 9.35 12.23 -12.38
C LEU A 113 8.44 11.61 -11.31
N ALA A 114 7.20 11.26 -11.67
CA ALA A 114 6.25 10.68 -10.74
C ALA A 114 6.78 9.38 -10.11
N THR A 115 7.40 8.52 -10.92
CA THR A 115 7.99 7.25 -10.44
C THR A 115 9.18 7.47 -9.51
N ALA A 116 10.04 8.45 -9.82
CA ALA A 116 11.21 8.76 -9.00
C ALA A 116 10.80 9.29 -7.62
N VAL A 117 9.83 10.23 -7.59
CA VAL A 117 9.27 10.79 -6.36
C VAL A 117 8.59 9.70 -5.54
N ASP A 118 7.74 8.89 -6.16
CA ASP A 118 7.05 7.77 -5.50
C ASP A 118 8.02 6.74 -4.91
N ARG A 119 9.07 6.38 -5.63
CA ARG A 119 10.10 5.47 -5.11
C ARG A 119 10.80 6.05 -3.88
N MET A 120 11.17 7.34 -3.92
CA MET A 120 11.85 7.99 -2.79
C MET A 120 10.94 8.08 -1.56
N LEU A 121 9.68 8.48 -1.75
CA LEU A 121 8.71 8.57 -0.67
C LEU A 121 8.41 7.21 -0.05
N ARG A 122 8.27 6.15 -0.85
CA ARG A 122 8.08 4.79 -0.32
C ARG A 122 9.27 4.33 0.52
N LEU A 123 10.50 4.67 0.11
CA LEU A 123 11.70 4.35 0.90
C LEU A 123 11.70 5.07 2.24
N ILE A 124 11.49 6.40 2.23
CA ILE A 124 11.45 7.23 3.45
C ILE A 124 10.33 6.75 4.38
N SER A 125 9.13 6.56 3.83
CA SER A 125 7.94 6.10 4.55
C SER A 125 8.15 4.73 5.19
N ARG A 126 8.67 3.74 4.44
CA ARG A 126 8.97 2.40 4.98
C ARG A 126 10.01 2.45 6.08
N TYR A 127 11.12 3.16 5.84
CA TYR A 127 12.18 3.28 6.83
C TYR A 127 11.64 3.86 8.14
N SER A 128 10.98 5.01 8.07
CA SER A 128 10.45 5.70 9.24
C SER A 128 9.44 4.85 10.02
N LYS A 129 8.49 4.23 9.31
CA LYS A 129 7.46 3.38 9.93
C LYS A 129 8.06 2.15 10.61
N VAL A 130 8.97 1.42 9.95
CA VAL A 130 9.65 0.28 10.59
C VAL A 130 10.50 0.77 11.76
N ASN A 131 11.22 1.89 11.59
CA ASN A 131 12.02 2.48 12.65
C ASN A 131 11.17 2.91 13.85
N SER A 132 9.87 3.19 13.70
CA SER A 132 9.01 3.54 14.83
C SER A 132 8.59 2.32 15.67
N LEU A 133 8.73 1.11 15.13
CA LEU A 133 8.43 -0.14 15.82
C LEU A 133 9.55 -0.61 16.76
N ARG A 134 10.49 0.28 17.14
CA ARG A 134 11.58 -0.10 18.04
C ARG A 134 11.02 -0.61 19.36
N GLY A 135 11.54 -1.74 19.83
CA GLY A 135 11.09 -2.35 21.09
C GLY A 135 9.91 -3.32 20.91
N LEU A 136 9.34 -3.44 19.71
CA LEU A 136 8.40 -4.50 19.38
C LEU A 136 9.11 -5.68 18.70
N PRO A 137 8.59 -6.92 18.85
CA PRO A 137 9.09 -8.07 18.12
C PRO A 137 8.69 -7.98 16.64
N VAL A 138 9.66 -7.76 15.75
CA VAL A 138 9.44 -7.59 14.32
C VAL A 138 10.35 -8.52 13.51
N ASP A 139 9.77 -9.26 12.58
CA ASP A 139 10.50 -10.09 11.62
C ASP A 139 10.43 -9.45 10.22
N LEU A 140 11.60 -9.14 9.68
CA LEU A 140 11.78 -8.41 8.43
C LEU A 140 12.19 -9.37 7.30
N TYR A 141 11.34 -9.49 6.29
CA TYR A 141 11.59 -10.24 5.06
C TYR A 141 11.83 -9.29 3.89
N GLY A 142 12.87 -9.56 3.10
CA GLY A 142 13.29 -8.74 1.97
C GLY A 142 14.70 -8.17 2.14
N THR A 143 15.13 -7.39 1.15
CA THR A 143 16.48 -6.80 1.10
C THR A 143 16.52 -5.38 1.64
N GLY A 144 17.66 -4.96 2.19
CA GLY A 144 17.93 -3.59 2.65
C GLY A 144 17.65 -3.35 4.13
N TRP A 145 16.96 -4.26 4.80
CA TRP A 145 16.58 -4.10 6.20
C TRP A 145 17.77 -4.21 7.16
N LYS A 146 18.65 -5.19 6.95
CA LYS A 146 19.80 -5.42 7.83
C LYS A 146 20.81 -4.28 7.74
N GLU A 147 21.00 -3.73 6.55
CA GLU A 147 21.88 -2.60 6.31
C GLU A 147 21.32 -1.31 6.95
N ALA A 148 20.00 -1.14 6.93
CA ALA A 148 19.34 0.00 7.55
C ALA A 148 19.29 -0.06 9.09
N PHE A 149 19.28 -1.27 9.66
CA PHE A 149 19.09 -1.52 11.09
C PHE A 149 20.07 -2.57 11.66
N PRO A 150 21.40 -2.41 11.52
CA PRO A 150 22.37 -3.49 11.72
C PRO A 150 22.35 -4.16 13.10
N ASP A 151 22.02 -3.42 14.16
CA ASP A 151 22.09 -3.88 15.56
C ASP A 151 20.80 -3.58 16.34
N HIS A 152 19.64 -3.71 15.67
CA HIS A 152 18.37 -3.34 16.28
C HIS A 152 17.78 -4.47 17.15
N GLU A 153 17.69 -4.22 18.47
CA GLU A 153 17.02 -5.13 19.41
C GLU A 153 15.53 -5.27 19.08
N GLY A 154 15.03 -6.52 19.01
CA GLY A 154 13.65 -6.83 18.64
C GLY A 154 13.42 -7.06 17.14
N PHE A 155 14.39 -6.74 16.27
CA PHE A 155 14.29 -7.01 14.83
C PHE A 155 15.02 -8.29 14.44
N THR A 156 14.32 -9.18 13.75
CA THR A 156 14.90 -10.40 13.16
C THR A 156 14.91 -10.28 11.64
N PHE A 157 16.08 -10.43 11.02
CA PHE A 157 16.21 -10.38 9.56
C PHE A 157 16.11 -11.78 8.96
N CYS A 158 15.00 -12.05 8.26
CA CYS A 158 14.62 -13.39 7.81
C CYS A 158 15.04 -13.70 6.36
N GLY A 159 15.69 -12.76 5.67
CA GLY A 159 16.06 -12.90 4.26
C GLY A 159 14.88 -12.72 3.30
N GLN A 160 15.02 -13.21 2.07
CA GLN A 160 13.97 -13.10 1.05
C GLN A 160 12.96 -14.25 1.14
N VAL A 161 11.71 -13.96 0.80
CA VAL A 161 10.63 -14.95 0.67
C VAL A 161 10.12 -14.94 -0.75
N ALA A 162 9.91 -16.12 -1.34
CA ALA A 162 9.31 -16.26 -2.66
C ALA A 162 7.84 -15.81 -2.60
N HIS A 163 7.35 -15.15 -3.67
CA HIS A 163 6.00 -14.61 -3.68
C HIS A 163 4.89 -15.61 -3.32
N PRO A 164 4.90 -16.88 -3.80
CA PRO A 164 3.89 -17.88 -3.42
C PRO A 164 3.88 -18.22 -1.92
N GLU A 165 5.03 -18.12 -1.25
CA GLU A 165 5.16 -18.47 0.18
C GLU A 165 4.74 -17.34 1.11
N VAL A 166 4.54 -16.13 0.60
CA VAL A 166 4.21 -14.96 1.43
C VAL A 166 2.99 -15.24 2.30
N VAL A 167 1.93 -15.83 1.76
CA VAL A 167 0.70 -16.12 2.53
C VAL A 167 0.97 -17.09 3.69
N ASN A 168 1.75 -18.14 3.45
CA ASN A 168 2.17 -19.09 4.49
C ASN A 168 3.05 -18.40 5.55
N VAL A 169 3.90 -17.46 5.14
CA VAL A 169 4.67 -16.66 6.09
C VAL A 169 3.72 -15.83 6.95
N LEU A 170 2.85 -15.03 6.35
CA LEU A 170 1.94 -14.14 7.09
C LEU A 170 1.01 -14.90 8.05
N GLY A 171 0.53 -16.08 7.66
CA GLY A 171 -0.33 -16.93 8.49
C GLY A 171 0.34 -17.47 9.77
N ARG A 172 1.67 -17.41 9.87
CA ARG A 172 2.42 -17.84 11.06
C ARG A 172 2.60 -16.75 12.11
N TYR A 173 2.17 -15.51 11.86
CA TYR A 173 2.36 -14.37 12.75
C TYR A 173 1.03 -13.87 13.29
N LYS A 174 1.04 -13.33 14.51
CA LYS A 174 -0.11 -12.65 15.11
C LYS A 174 -0.51 -11.40 14.34
N ALA A 175 0.48 -10.65 13.86
CA ALA A 175 0.26 -9.43 13.09
C ALA A 175 1.19 -9.33 11.88
N THR A 176 0.78 -8.56 10.86
CA THR A 176 1.63 -8.18 9.73
C THR A 176 1.49 -6.70 9.43
N LEU A 177 2.59 -6.05 9.07
CA LEU A 177 2.58 -4.70 8.51
C LEU A 177 2.49 -4.77 6.98
N ASN A 178 1.48 -4.10 6.43
CA ASN A 178 1.33 -3.89 5.00
C ASN A 178 1.79 -2.48 4.63
N PHE A 179 2.72 -2.39 3.67
CA PHE A 179 3.02 -1.14 3.00
C PHE A 179 2.20 -1.05 1.72
N ASP A 180 1.13 -0.27 1.78
CA ASP A 180 0.29 -0.02 0.62
C ASP A 180 1.02 0.83 -0.44
N PRO A 181 0.74 0.61 -1.74
CA PRO A 181 1.35 1.38 -2.83
C PRO A 181 0.78 2.79 -3.05
N GLY A 182 -0.08 3.31 -2.15
CA GLY A 182 -0.72 4.62 -2.32
C GLY A 182 -2.12 4.54 -2.94
N PHE A 183 -2.86 3.46 -2.65
CA PHE A 183 -4.24 3.26 -3.07
C PHE A 183 -5.20 4.06 -2.19
N GLU A 184 -5.81 5.10 -2.78
CA GLU A 184 -6.86 5.90 -2.12
C GLU A 184 -8.14 5.08 -1.87
N ASP A 185 -8.47 4.17 -2.80
CA ASP A 185 -9.72 3.39 -2.82
C ASP A 185 -9.46 1.87 -2.87
N GLY A 186 -8.40 1.37 -2.21
CA GLY A 186 -8.15 -0.07 -2.22
C GLY A 186 -7.02 -0.59 -1.34
N GLN A 187 -6.78 -1.91 -1.33
CA GLN A 187 -5.70 -2.52 -0.54
C GLN A 187 -4.92 -3.54 -1.35
N HIS A 188 -3.67 -3.73 -0.93
CA HIS A 188 -2.83 -4.80 -1.44
C HIS A 188 -3.40 -6.18 -1.08
N ASP A 189 -3.25 -7.14 -1.99
CA ASP A 189 -3.71 -8.53 -1.86
C ASP A 189 -3.29 -9.25 -0.55
N ARG A 190 -2.16 -8.82 0.05
CA ARG A 190 -1.60 -9.30 1.31
C ARG A 190 -2.52 -9.02 2.49
N VAL A 191 -3.30 -7.93 2.44
CA VAL A 191 -4.27 -7.60 3.49
C VAL A 191 -5.33 -8.69 3.58
N LEU A 192 -5.99 -8.99 2.46
CA LEU A 192 -7.00 -10.05 2.39
C LEU A 192 -6.40 -11.43 2.70
N SER A 193 -5.20 -11.70 2.19
CA SER A 193 -4.53 -12.99 2.39
C SER A 193 -4.14 -13.21 3.86
N ALA A 194 -3.69 -12.17 4.57
CA ALA A 194 -3.39 -12.24 5.99
C ALA A 194 -4.66 -12.39 6.83
N LEU A 195 -5.71 -11.62 6.54
CA LEU A 195 -7.01 -11.74 7.22
C LEU A 195 -7.62 -13.13 7.04
N ALA A 196 -7.55 -13.70 5.83
CA ALA A 196 -8.00 -15.06 5.54
C ALA A 196 -7.15 -16.16 6.21
N GLN A 197 -6.00 -15.79 6.80
CA GLN A 197 -5.20 -16.66 7.65
C GLN A 197 -5.44 -16.38 9.13
N GLY A 198 -6.37 -15.49 9.48
CA GLY A 198 -6.64 -15.02 10.84
C GLY A 198 -5.53 -14.14 11.41
N THR A 199 -4.71 -13.49 10.58
CA THR A 199 -3.60 -12.63 11.00
C THR A 199 -4.07 -11.19 11.01
N HIS A 200 -3.84 -10.46 12.12
CA HIS A 200 -4.15 -9.04 12.17
C HIS A 200 -3.25 -8.25 11.21
N VAL A 201 -3.82 -7.23 10.58
CA VAL A 201 -3.13 -6.42 9.57
C VAL A 201 -3.01 -4.99 10.04
N ILE A 202 -1.78 -4.49 10.04
CA ILE A 202 -1.45 -3.08 10.26
C ILE A 202 -1.27 -2.46 8.87
N THR A 203 -2.09 -1.47 8.50
CA THR A 203 -2.07 -0.87 7.16
C THR A 203 -2.45 0.61 7.20
N ASN A 204 -2.26 1.36 6.12
CA ASN A 204 -2.75 2.74 6.08
C ASN A 204 -4.28 2.80 6.01
N GLU A 205 -4.81 3.90 6.50
CA GLU A 205 -6.20 4.29 6.31
C GLU A 205 -6.53 4.46 4.82
N ASN A 206 -7.64 3.83 4.42
CA ASN A 206 -8.37 4.11 3.19
C ASN A 206 -9.79 3.57 3.34
N ARG A 207 -10.56 3.51 2.25
CA ARG A 207 -11.97 3.09 2.31
C ARG A 207 -12.19 1.60 2.55
N PHE A 208 -11.17 0.76 2.31
CA PHE A 208 -11.34 -0.68 2.30
C PHE A 208 -11.88 -1.30 3.60
N PRO A 209 -11.48 -0.89 4.82
CA PRO A 209 -12.03 -1.48 6.04
C PRO A 209 -13.56 -1.35 6.13
N SER A 210 -14.13 -0.28 5.55
CA SER A 210 -15.60 -0.11 5.49
C SER A 210 -16.29 -1.03 4.47
N GLU A 211 -15.54 -1.58 3.50
CA GLU A 211 -16.05 -2.56 2.54
C GLU A 211 -16.12 -3.98 3.11
N ILE A 212 -15.36 -4.26 4.18
CA ILE A 212 -15.36 -5.55 4.87
C ILE A 212 -15.59 -5.43 6.38
N PRO A 213 -16.80 -5.00 6.82
CA PRO A 213 -17.11 -4.82 8.24
C PRO A 213 -16.85 -6.06 9.08
N SER A 214 -17.02 -7.27 8.52
CA SER A 214 -16.74 -8.53 9.19
C SER A 214 -15.28 -8.71 9.59
N ALA A 215 -14.34 -8.04 8.90
CA ALA A 215 -12.91 -8.12 9.16
C ALA A 215 -12.35 -6.89 9.88
N ALA A 216 -13.20 -5.93 10.27
CA ALA A 216 -12.75 -4.65 10.84
C ALA A 216 -11.89 -4.83 12.10
N GLU A 217 -12.20 -5.82 12.94
CA GLU A 217 -11.43 -6.13 14.16
C GLU A 217 -10.00 -6.62 13.86
N GLY A 218 -9.79 -7.18 12.67
CA GLY A 218 -8.51 -7.63 12.18
C GLY A 218 -7.64 -6.53 11.59
N ILE A 219 -8.17 -5.32 11.39
CA ILE A 219 -7.49 -4.25 10.65
C ILE A 219 -7.16 -3.08 11.58
N HIS A 220 -5.88 -2.75 11.66
CA HIS A 220 -5.32 -1.69 12.50
C HIS A 220 -4.74 -0.62 11.58
N THR A 221 -5.39 0.54 11.53
CA THR A 221 -5.05 1.57 10.56
C THR A 221 -4.15 2.67 11.11
N PHE A 222 -3.35 3.28 10.25
CA PHE A 222 -2.62 4.52 10.53
C PHE A 222 -2.78 5.52 9.36
N PRO A 223 -2.68 6.84 9.57
CA PRO A 223 -2.67 7.80 8.46
C PRO A 223 -1.54 7.53 7.48
N TYR A 224 -1.76 7.68 6.16
CA TYR A 224 -0.73 7.36 5.15
C TYR A 224 0.61 8.07 5.40
N ALA A 225 0.55 9.37 5.73
CA ALA A 225 1.71 10.20 6.03
C ALA A 225 2.33 9.95 7.42
N ALA A 226 1.75 9.07 8.24
CA ALA A 226 2.27 8.79 9.58
C ALA A 226 3.70 8.25 9.51
N VAL A 227 4.57 8.87 10.30
CA VAL A 227 5.96 8.45 10.50
C VAL A 227 6.04 7.41 11.61
N ASP A 228 5.26 7.62 12.68
CA ASP A 228 5.12 6.71 13.79
C ASP A 228 3.81 5.92 13.71
N ILE A 229 3.94 4.59 13.73
CA ILE A 229 2.85 3.63 13.69
C ILE A 229 2.86 2.66 14.89
N CYS A 230 3.61 2.99 15.96
CA CYS A 230 3.80 2.09 17.10
C CYS A 230 2.47 1.75 17.79
N GLU A 231 1.61 2.75 18.00
CA GLU A 231 0.29 2.55 18.63
C GLU A 231 -0.58 1.55 17.83
N ALA A 232 -0.64 1.69 16.50
CA ALA A 232 -1.39 0.77 15.64
C ALA A 232 -0.81 -0.67 15.72
N ALA A 233 0.52 -0.79 15.85
CA ALA A 233 1.19 -2.06 15.97
C ALA A 233 0.99 -2.72 17.36
N GLU A 234 1.04 -1.95 18.43
CA GLU A 234 0.76 -2.41 19.79
C GLU A 234 -0.68 -2.89 19.92
N ASN A 235 -1.63 -2.12 19.39
CA ASN A 235 -3.04 -2.50 19.36
C ASN A 235 -3.27 -3.80 18.58
N ALA A 236 -2.61 -3.97 17.43
CA ALA A 236 -2.69 -5.20 16.66
C ALA A 236 -2.19 -6.42 17.44
N LEU A 237 -1.01 -6.31 18.08
CA LEU A 237 -0.46 -7.40 18.89
C LEU A 237 -1.31 -7.68 20.13
N LEU A 238 -1.80 -6.64 20.81
CA LEU A 238 -2.64 -6.78 22.00
C LEU A 238 -3.93 -7.52 21.66
N ARG A 239 -4.61 -7.15 20.58
CA ARG A 239 -5.83 -7.84 20.12
C ARG A 239 -5.55 -9.29 19.75
N ALA A 240 -4.51 -9.52 18.95
CA ALA A 240 -4.10 -10.86 18.52
C ALA A 240 -3.65 -11.78 19.66
N ARG A 241 -3.35 -11.24 20.85
CA ARG A 241 -3.03 -12.01 22.06
C ARG A 241 -4.26 -12.42 22.85
N GLY A 242 -5.34 -11.66 22.74
CA GLY A 242 -6.57 -11.89 23.51
C GLY A 242 -7.44 -12.96 22.87
N GLU A 243 -7.76 -12.78 21.59
CA GLU A 243 -8.70 -13.62 20.85
C GLU A 243 -8.20 -13.84 19.42
N ASP A 244 -8.41 -15.06 18.89
CA ASP A 244 -8.15 -15.35 17.49
C ASP A 244 -9.20 -14.67 16.60
N LEU A 245 -8.79 -14.22 15.42
CA LEU A 245 -9.72 -13.66 14.43
C LEU A 245 -10.63 -14.75 13.86
N GLU A 246 -11.90 -14.73 14.23
CA GLU A 246 -12.93 -15.59 13.66
C GLU A 246 -13.51 -15.00 12.38
N LEU A 247 -12.82 -15.24 11.26
CA LEU A 247 -13.28 -14.84 9.92
C LEU A 247 -13.65 -16.06 9.08
N ASP A 248 -14.80 -15.99 8.39
CA ASP A 248 -15.08 -16.93 7.30
C ASP A 248 -14.13 -16.63 6.15
N SER A 249 -12.98 -17.31 6.20
CA SER A 249 -11.90 -17.11 5.25
C SER A 249 -12.34 -17.47 3.83
N LYS A 250 -13.27 -18.41 3.66
CA LYS A 250 -13.78 -18.78 2.33
C LYS A 250 -14.69 -17.68 1.77
N ASP A 251 -15.61 -17.16 2.59
CA ASP A 251 -16.48 -16.05 2.20
C ASP A 251 -15.67 -14.80 1.85
N LEU A 252 -14.68 -14.44 2.69
CA LEU A 252 -13.78 -13.30 2.43
C LEU A 252 -13.02 -13.48 1.10
N ILE A 253 -12.52 -14.68 0.84
CA ILE A 253 -11.80 -14.99 -0.40
C ILE A 253 -12.71 -14.91 -1.62
N LEU A 254 -13.92 -15.48 -1.54
CA LEU A 254 -14.84 -15.54 -2.67
C LEU A 254 -15.36 -14.14 -3.03
N ARG A 255 -15.76 -13.34 -2.03
CA ARG A 255 -16.30 -11.99 -2.25
C ARG A 255 -15.29 -10.97 -2.75
N HIS A 256 -14.02 -11.15 -2.37
CA HIS A 256 -12.94 -10.24 -2.72
C HIS A 256 -11.94 -10.86 -3.71
N GLY A 257 -12.35 -11.96 -4.37
CA GLY A 257 -11.64 -12.66 -5.41
C GLY A 257 -11.75 -11.99 -6.78
N TRP A 258 -10.85 -12.33 -7.71
CA TRP A 258 -10.88 -11.79 -9.08
C TRP A 258 -12.19 -12.08 -9.80
N ILE A 259 -12.74 -13.28 -9.64
CA ILE A 259 -13.96 -13.71 -10.32
C ILE A 259 -15.13 -12.81 -9.94
N GLU A 260 -15.35 -12.59 -8.64
CA GLU A 260 -16.46 -11.75 -8.16
C GLU A 260 -16.27 -10.28 -8.57
N ARG A 261 -15.03 -9.77 -8.49
CA ARG A 261 -14.73 -8.39 -8.92
C ARG A 261 -14.93 -8.20 -10.42
N PHE A 262 -14.56 -9.18 -11.25
CA PHE A 262 -14.84 -9.16 -12.69
C PHE A 262 -16.35 -9.23 -12.96
N TYR A 263 -17.08 -10.08 -12.24
CA TYR A 263 -18.53 -10.17 -12.36
C TYR A 263 -19.21 -8.83 -12.06
N GLU A 264 -18.86 -8.20 -10.94
CA GLU A 264 -19.37 -6.87 -10.56
C GLU A 264 -19.01 -5.79 -11.59
N LEU A 265 -17.79 -5.83 -12.13
CA LEU A 265 -17.36 -4.91 -13.18
C LEU A 265 -18.19 -5.09 -14.47
N THR A 266 -18.35 -6.33 -14.94
CA THR A 266 -19.13 -6.64 -16.14
C THR A 266 -20.60 -6.26 -15.98
N LYS A 267 -21.19 -6.55 -14.81
CA LYS A 267 -22.57 -6.14 -14.49
C LYS A 267 -22.73 -4.62 -14.60
N ARG A 268 -21.80 -3.84 -14.01
CA ARG A 268 -21.84 -2.38 -14.09
C ARG A 268 -21.61 -1.84 -15.50
N ILE A 269 -20.74 -2.47 -16.30
CA ILE A 269 -20.56 -2.11 -17.71
C ILE A 269 -21.89 -2.31 -18.48
N ASN A 270 -22.55 -3.44 -18.27
CA ASN A 270 -23.83 -3.77 -18.93
C ASN A 270 -24.99 -2.89 -18.45
N GLU A 271 -24.93 -2.33 -17.24
CA GLU A 271 -25.93 -1.36 -16.74
C GLU A 271 -25.75 0.05 -17.36
N ILE A 272 -24.56 0.35 -17.89
CA ILE A 272 -24.20 1.67 -18.44
C ILE A 272 -24.35 1.72 -19.95
N GLU A 273 -24.16 0.59 -20.65
CA GLU A 273 -24.66 0.46 -22.02
C GLU A 273 -26.18 0.29 -21.94
N PRO A 274 -27.00 1.29 -22.31
CA PRO A 274 -28.42 0.99 -22.49
C PRO A 274 -28.52 -0.13 -23.53
N ALA A 275 -29.57 -0.93 -23.44
CA ALA A 275 -29.99 -1.84 -24.49
C ALA A 275 -30.34 -1.07 -25.78
N SER A 276 -29.37 -0.43 -26.43
CA SER A 276 -29.47 0.14 -27.76
C SER A 276 -29.11 -0.93 -28.78
N ALA A 277 -29.89 -2.01 -28.77
CA ALA A 277 -29.99 -3.00 -29.83
C ALA A 277 -31.30 -3.79 -29.63
N ASN A 278 -32.42 -3.14 -29.94
CA ASN A 278 -33.63 -3.77 -30.49
C ASN A 278 -34.48 -2.70 -31.16
#